data_AF-A0A533VEQ0-F1
#
_entry.id   AF-A0A533VEQ0-F1
#
_cell.length_a   1.000
_cell.length_b   1.000
_cell.length_c   1.000
_cell.angle_alpha   90.00
_cell.angle_beta   90.00
_cell.angle_gamma   90.00
#
_symmetry.space_group_name_H-M   'P 1'
#
loop_
_entity.id
_entity.type
_entity.pdbx_description
1 polymer ?
#
loop_
_entity_poly.entity_id
_entity_poly.type
_entity_poly.pdbx_seq_one_letter_code
_entity_poly.pdbx_strand_id
1 'polypeptide(L)'
;MDKVTRFECLDSYETEKLGSMLLPDKDSVHFVVEVIKIIDNEIVLMLKDKSCHAVLMKDNINAVKLKEFVGELIFGTMVVIKTFGQENILNVVHKAS
;
A
#
# COMPACT_ATOMS: atom_id res chain seq x y z
N MET A 1 -0.50 20.05 1.82
CA MET A 1 0.91 19.83 2.16
C MET A 1 1.19 18.36 2.01
N ASP A 2 2.22 18.00 1.25
CA ASP A 2 2.55 16.60 0.99
C ASP A 2 3.06 15.95 2.28
N LYS A 3 2.57 14.75 2.57
CA LYS A 3 2.96 13.92 3.71
C LYS A 3 3.65 12.66 3.20
N VAL A 4 4.55 12.13 4.01
CA VAL A 4 5.25 10.88 3.72
C VAL A 4 4.87 9.86 4.78
N THR A 5 4.31 8.73 4.35
CA THR A 5 4.10 7.55 5.20
C THR A 5 5.12 6.48 4.82
N ARG A 6 5.86 5.99 5.81
CA ARG A 6 6.85 4.91 5.66
C ARG A 6 6.24 3.56 6.04
N PHE A 7 6.48 2.53 5.24
CA PHE A 7 6.16 1.13 5.56
C PHE A 7 7.44 0.29 5.50
N GLU A 8 7.56 -0.67 6.41
CA GLU A 8 8.63 -1.67 6.37
C GLU A 8 8.02 -3.00 5.91
N CYS A 9 8.46 -3.45 4.74
CA CYS A 9 8.12 -4.73 4.13
C CYS A 9 9.11 -5.81 4.59
N LEU A 10 8.86 -7.07 4.22
CA LEU A 10 9.78 -8.17 4.51
C LEU A 10 11.12 -7.96 3.81
N ASP A 11 11.08 -7.59 2.53
CA ASP A 11 12.25 -7.39 1.68
C ASP A 11 11.97 -6.34 0.59
N SER A 12 12.94 -6.15 -0.31
CA SER A 12 12.81 -5.21 -1.44
C SER A 12 11.80 -5.63 -2.49
N TYR A 13 11.56 -6.94 -2.64
CA TYR A 13 10.56 -7.43 -3.58
C TYR A 13 9.16 -7.03 -3.12
N GLU A 14 8.85 -7.21 -1.83
CA GLU A 14 7.58 -6.79 -1.25
C GLU A 14 7.41 -5.26 -1.27
N THR A 15 8.51 -4.50 -1.09
CA THR A 15 8.52 -3.03 -1.27
C THR A 15 8.10 -2.62 -2.68
N GLU A 16 8.71 -3.20 -3.71
CA GLU A 16 8.41 -2.88 -5.11
C GLU A 16 6.97 -3.28 -5.47
N LYS A 17 6.56 -4.48 -5.05
CA LYS A 17 5.22 -5.01 -5.25
C LYS A 17 4.16 -4.10 -4.64
N LEU A 18 4.29 -3.73 -3.37
CA LEU A 18 3.35 -2.83 -2.71
C LEU A 18 3.34 -1.43 -3.36
N GLY A 19 4.52 -0.91 -3.72
CA GLY A 19 4.63 0.38 -4.41
C GLY A 19 3.83 0.41 -5.72
N SER A 20 3.88 -0.67 -6.50
CA SER A 20 3.14 -0.80 -7.75
C SER A 20 1.62 -0.80 -7.57
N MET A 21 1.11 -1.29 -6.44
CA MET A 21 -0.32 -1.38 -6.13
C MET A 21 -0.91 -0.06 -5.58
N LEU A 22 -0.07 0.79 -4.97
CA LEU A 22 -0.51 2.04 -4.34
C LEU A 22 -0.48 3.26 -5.29
N LEU A 23 0.19 3.16 -6.44
CA LEU A 23 0.28 4.26 -7.41
C LEU A 23 -0.98 4.34 -8.29
N PRO A 24 -1.68 5.48 -8.32
CA PRO A 24 -2.72 5.72 -9.31
C PRO A 24 -2.03 6.12 -10.63
N ASP A 25 -1.94 5.19 -11.57
CA ASP A 25 -1.65 5.55 -12.96
C ASP A 25 -2.98 5.86 -13.67
N LYS A 26 -2.97 6.84 -14.58
CA LYS A 26 -4.17 7.47 -15.16
C LYS A 26 -5.09 6.49 -15.89
N ASP A 27 -4.58 5.31 -16.25
CA ASP A 27 -5.30 4.22 -16.90
C ASP A 27 -5.36 2.92 -16.05
N SER A 28 -4.90 2.91 -14.78
CA SER A 28 -4.58 1.65 -14.09
C SER A 28 -5.76 0.91 -13.45
N VAL A 29 -5.80 -0.38 -13.75
CA VAL A 29 -6.66 -1.41 -13.16
C VAL A 29 -6.03 -2.01 -11.89
N HIS A 30 -4.84 -1.54 -11.49
CA HIS A 30 -4.01 -2.10 -10.43
C HIS A 30 -3.96 -1.23 -9.16
N PHE A 31 -5.00 -0.44 -8.91
CA PHE A 31 -5.14 0.32 -7.67
C PHE A 31 -5.83 -0.55 -6.61
N VAL A 32 -5.32 -0.50 -5.38
CA VAL A 32 -5.95 -1.21 -4.25
C VAL A 32 -7.35 -0.64 -4.00
N VAL A 33 -8.34 -1.53 -3.94
CA VAL A 33 -9.74 -1.17 -3.67
C VAL A 33 -10.27 -1.77 -2.38
N GLU A 34 -9.59 -2.78 -1.82
CA GLU A 34 -10.03 -3.42 -0.58
C GLU A 34 -8.88 -4.13 0.14
N VAL A 35 -8.94 -4.17 1.47
CA VAL A 35 -8.15 -5.08 2.30
C VAL A 35 -9.00 -6.30 2.62
N ILE A 36 -8.63 -7.46 2.08
CA ILE A 36 -9.41 -8.70 2.23
C ILE A 36 -9.14 -9.35 3.58
N LYS A 37 -7.87 -9.43 3.98
CA LYS A 37 -7.48 -10.08 5.25
C LYS A 37 -6.09 -9.64 5.71
N ILE A 38 -5.84 -9.76 7.01
CA ILE A 38 -4.51 -9.77 7.60
C ILE A 38 -4.31 -11.13 8.30
N ILE A 39 -3.16 -11.75 8.07
CA ILE A 39 -2.71 -12.98 8.73
C ILE A 39 -1.28 -12.72 9.22
N ASP A 40 -1.10 -12.55 10.52
CA ASP A 40 0.17 -12.12 11.12
C ASP A 40 0.72 -10.84 10.48
N ASN A 41 1.85 -10.94 9.77
CA ASN A 41 2.48 -9.83 9.03
C ASN A 41 2.12 -9.82 7.53
N GLU A 42 1.26 -10.72 7.07
CA GLU A 42 0.77 -10.76 5.70
C GLU A 42 -0.54 -9.96 5.57
N ILE A 43 -0.62 -9.10 4.55
CA ILE A 43 -1.84 -8.39 4.19
C ILE A 43 -2.28 -8.78 2.77
N VAL A 44 -3.54 -9.15 2.61
CA VAL A 44 -4.12 -9.49 1.31
C VAL A 44 -4.92 -8.31 0.80
N LEU A 45 -4.50 -7.76 -0.34
CA LEU A 45 -5.08 -6.60 -1.00
C LEU A 45 -5.80 -7.04 -2.28
N MET A 46 -7.00 -6.51 -2.50
CA MET A 46 -7.71 -6.63 -3.77
C MET A 46 -7.44 -5.39 -4.61
N LEU A 47 -7.10 -5.60 -5.87
CA LEU A 47 -6.93 -4.54 -6.86
C LEU A 47 -8.23 -4.34 -7.66
N LYS A 48 -8.32 -3.24 -8.40
CA LYS A 48 -9.51 -2.87 -9.19
C LYS A 48 -9.89 -3.91 -10.25
N ASP A 49 -8.94 -4.71 -10.75
CA ASP A 49 -9.18 -5.85 -11.65
C ASP A 49 -9.72 -7.10 -10.95
N LYS A 50 -9.95 -7.02 -9.62
CA LYS A 50 -10.39 -8.10 -8.72
C LYS A 50 -9.35 -9.18 -8.44
N SER A 51 -8.11 -9.02 -8.92
CA SER A 51 -7.00 -9.86 -8.48
C SER A 51 -6.72 -9.60 -7.00
N CYS A 52 -6.24 -10.63 -6.30
CA CYS A 52 -5.87 -10.55 -4.90
C CYS A 52 -4.39 -10.88 -4.75
N HIS A 53 -3.67 -10.02 -4.06
CA HIS A 53 -2.24 -10.17 -3.83
C HIS A 53 -1.93 -10.04 -2.34
N ALA A 54 -1.19 -11.01 -1.81
CA ALA A 54 -0.59 -10.90 -0.48
C ALA A 54 0.64 -10.00 -0.54
N VAL A 55 0.88 -9.20 0.49
CA VAL A 55 2.14 -8.47 0.73
C VAL A 55 2.64 -8.86 2.10
N LEU A 56 3.91 -9.28 2.18
CA LEU A 56 4.55 -9.60 3.45
C LEU A 56 5.22 -8.36 4.04
N MET A 57 4.74 -7.95 5.21
CA MET A 57 5.26 -6.82 5.96
C MET A 57 6.38 -7.27 6.89
N LYS A 58 7.19 -6.35 7.42
CA LYS A 58 8.22 -6.68 8.41
C LYS A 58 7.63 -7.34 9.67
N ASP A 59 6.47 -6.84 10.09
CA ASP A 59 5.74 -7.29 11.27
C ASP A 59 4.25 -6.94 11.16
N ASN A 60 3.45 -7.45 12.11
CA ASN A 60 2.01 -7.19 12.17
C ASN A 60 1.70 -5.69 12.37
N ILE A 61 2.57 -4.92 13.02
CA ILE A 61 2.37 -3.48 13.22
C ILE A 61 2.35 -2.76 11.85
N ASN A 62 3.27 -3.13 10.96
CA ASN A 62 3.30 -2.59 9.60
C ASN A 62 2.10 -3.05 8.77
N ALA A 63 1.61 -4.28 8.95
CA ALA A 63 0.40 -4.77 8.28
C ALA A 63 -0.86 -4.00 8.73
N VAL A 64 -1.05 -3.80 10.03
CA VAL A 64 -2.16 -3.00 10.57
C VAL A 64 -2.09 -1.55 10.10
N LYS A 65 -0.89 -0.94 10.15
CA LYS A 65 -0.66 0.42 9.65
C LYS A 65 -1.03 0.55 8.17
N LEU A 66 -0.70 -0.44 7.35
CA LEU A 66 -1.04 -0.43 5.93
C LEU A 66 -2.55 -0.57 5.72
N LYS A 67 -3.24 -1.40 6.50
CA LYS A 67 -4.70 -1.48 6.45
C LYS A 67 -5.37 -0.15 6.76
N GLU A 68 -4.92 0.57 7.80
CA GLU A 68 -5.45 1.89 8.14
C GLU A 68 -5.21 2.88 6.99
N PHE A 69 -4.00 2.88 6.42
CA PHE A 69 -3.66 3.73 5.28
C PHE A 69 -4.53 3.44 4.06
N VAL A 70 -4.74 2.17 3.72
CA VAL A 70 -5.61 1.77 2.61
C VAL A 70 -7.07 2.15 2.88
N GLY A 71 -7.53 2.06 4.14
CA GLY A 71 -8.85 2.56 4.54
C GLY A 71 -9.03 4.05 4.24
N GLU A 72 -8.06 4.89 4.62
CA GLU A 72 -8.06 6.32 4.30
C GLU A 72 -7.95 6.60 2.80
N LEU A 73 -7.26 5.73 2.05
CA LEU A 73 -7.12 5.84 0.61
C LEU A 73 -8.43 5.55 -0.13
N ILE A 74 -9.23 4.61 0.36
CA ILE A 74 -10.49 4.18 -0.27
C ILE A 74 -11.65 5.07 0.16
N PHE A 75 -11.77 5.36 1.46
CA PHE A 75 -12.94 6.00 2.05
C PHE A 75 -12.69 7.47 2.47
N GLY A 76 -11.43 7.87 2.59
CA GLY A 76 -11.04 9.22 2.96
C GLY A 76 -10.86 10.14 1.75
N THR A 77 -10.19 11.28 1.98
CA THR A 77 -9.82 12.23 0.92
C THR A 77 -8.37 12.06 0.50
N MET A 78 -7.67 11.02 0.95
CA MET A 78 -6.24 10.86 0.68
C MET A 78 -5.98 10.40 -0.75
N VAL A 79 -4.97 10.98 -1.39
CA VAL A 79 -4.46 10.55 -2.70
C VAL A 79 -2.96 10.35 -2.66
N VAL A 80 -2.51 9.20 -3.20
CA VAL A 80 -1.09 8.88 -3.38
C VAL A 80 -0.56 9.62 -4.61
N ILE A 81 0.58 10.30 -4.45
CA ILE A 81 1.25 11.09 -5.49
C ILE A 81 2.40 10.31 -6.11
N LYS A 82 3.20 9.65 -5.25
CA LYS A 82 4.34 8.84 -5.68
C LYS A 82 4.74 7.84 -4.59
N THR A 83 5.44 6.80 -4.99
CA THR A 83 6.08 5.84 -4.11
C THR A 83 7.55 5.71 -4.48
N PHE A 84 8.40 5.41 -3.50
CA PHE A 84 9.80 5.07 -3.75
C PHE A 84 10.28 4.05 -2.72
N GLY A 85 10.84 2.95 -3.23
CA GLY A 85 11.38 1.86 -2.43
C GLY A 85 12.88 2.03 -2.21
N GLN A 86 13.35 1.64 -1.02
CA GLN A 86 14.76 1.47 -0.71
C GLN A 86 14.89 0.26 0.22
N GLU A 87 15.49 -0.82 -0.28
CA GLU A 87 15.52 -2.11 0.43
C GLU A 87 14.10 -2.51 0.88
N ASN A 88 13.93 -2.90 2.13
CA ASN A 88 12.64 -3.29 2.70
C ASN A 88 11.76 -2.10 3.13
N ILE A 89 12.08 -0.87 2.70
CA ILE A 89 11.35 0.34 3.09
C ILE A 89 10.61 0.91 1.89
N LEU A 90 9.29 1.06 2.01
CA LEU A 90 8.47 1.82 1.08
C LEU A 90 8.14 3.19 1.66
N ASN A 91 8.44 4.25 0.93
CA ASN A 91 7.96 5.59 1.24
C ASN A 91 6.83 5.97 0.29
N VAL A 92 5.69 6.34 0.85
CA VAL A 92 4.48 6.74 0.11
C VAL A 92 4.25 8.22 0.35
N VAL A 93 4.30 9.02 -0.71
CA VAL A 93 3.98 10.44 -0.67
C VAL A 93 2.52 10.62 -1.04
N HIS A 94 1.76 11.26 -0.16
CA HIS A 94 0.33 11.47 -0.31
C HIS A 94 -0.08 12.85 0.18
N LYS A 95 -1.29 13.27 -0.18
CA LYS A 95 -1.92 14.49 0.32
C LYS A 95 -3.41 14.26 0.52
N ALA A 96 -4.04 15.10 1.33
CA ALA A 96 -5.48 15.27 1.27
C ALA A 96 -5.85 15.93 -0.07
N SER A 97 -6.85 15.37 -0.74
CA SER A 97 -7.50 15.89 -1.94
C SER A 97 -8.34 17.11 -1.64
#